data_AF-A0A6H9I2J4-F1
#
_entry.id   AF-A0A6H9I2J4-F1
#
_cell.length_a   1.000
_cell.length_b   1.000
_cell.length_c   1.000
_cell.angle_alpha   90.00
_cell.angle_beta   90.00
_cell.angle_gamma   90.00
#
_symmetry.space_group_name_H-M   'P 1'
#
loop_
_entity.id
_entity.type
_entity.pdbx_description
1 polymer ?
#
loop_
_entity_poly.entity_id
_entity_poly.type
_entity_poly.pdbx_seq_one_letter_code
_entity_poly.pdbx_strand_id
1 'polypeptide(L)'
;MAAAGLDPRDVRLIEIVFKHSQYNRFEFVFEPVLVSDRLDILIVDPASPDGVRALDWLGALDRRVPVVHAVARGATGSARHALSIDRLTLQLLPILNRVVEMELLAPTAQAPELRAGLRAAPPVVPGQGGAAGSPQTRDFLREAARLSREGDSAREAAMLAAAP
;
A
#
# COMPACT_ATOMS: atom_id res chain seq x y z
N MET A 1 14.31 -6.27 -6.50
CA MET A 1 13.57 -5.01 -6.16
C MET A 1 14.57 -3.95 -5.75
N ALA A 2 14.29 -2.67 -5.99
CA ALA A 2 15.15 -1.55 -5.56
C ALA A 2 14.33 -0.41 -4.94
N ALA A 3 15.01 0.51 -4.27
CA ALA A 3 14.40 1.76 -3.81
C ALA A 3 15.16 2.99 -4.29
N ALA A 4 14.43 4.09 -4.53
CA ALA A 4 15.00 5.36 -4.95
C ALA A 4 14.39 6.54 -4.18
N GLY A 5 15.23 7.49 -3.79
CA GLY A 5 14.80 8.71 -3.09
C GLY A 5 14.37 8.55 -1.64
N LEU A 6 14.44 7.34 -1.08
CA LEU A 6 14.18 7.07 0.34
C LEU A 6 15.33 7.52 1.24
N ASP A 7 15.01 7.89 2.48
CA ASP A 7 16.02 8.11 3.52
C ASP A 7 16.78 6.80 3.82
N PRO A 8 18.10 6.85 4.08
CA PRO A 8 18.88 5.66 4.45
C PRO A 8 18.29 4.85 5.61
N ARG A 9 17.59 5.52 6.55
CA ARG A 9 16.87 4.87 7.64
C ARG A 9 15.74 3.96 7.14
N ASP A 10 14.97 4.45 6.17
CA ASP A 10 13.82 3.71 5.62
C ASP A 10 14.30 2.55 4.74
N VAL A 11 15.36 2.77 3.95
CA VAL A 11 16.05 1.70 3.21
C VAL A 11 16.52 0.62 4.18
N ARG A 12 17.16 1.00 5.29
CA ARG A 12 17.61 0.04 6.29
C ARG A 12 16.45 -0.72 6.93
N LEU A 13 15.31 -0.07 7.15
CA LEU A 13 14.11 -0.71 7.68
C LEU A 13 13.55 -1.75 6.71
N ILE A 14 13.52 -1.45 5.41
CA ILE A 14 13.13 -2.40 4.36
C ILE A 14 14.04 -3.64 4.40
N GLU A 15 15.36 -3.44 4.44
CA GLU A 15 16.33 -4.56 4.54
C GLU A 15 16.08 -5.43 5.77
N ILE A 16 15.82 -4.80 6.93
CA ILE A 16 15.53 -5.51 8.17
C ILE A 16 14.25 -6.33 8.01
N VAL A 17 13.17 -5.74 7.48
CA VAL A 17 11.90 -6.45 7.28
C VAL A 17 12.12 -7.69 6.41
N PHE A 18 12.84 -7.59 5.29
CA PHE A 18 13.10 -8.75 4.43
C PHE A 18 13.95 -9.82 5.08
N LYS A 19 15.02 -9.43 5.81
CA LYS A 19 15.85 -10.41 6.54
C LYS A 19 15.06 -11.23 7.57
N HIS A 20 13.98 -10.67 8.10
CA HIS A 20 13.14 -11.33 9.11
C HIS A 20 11.85 -11.93 8.54
N SER A 21 11.63 -11.86 7.22
CA SER A 21 10.39 -12.30 6.56
C SER A 21 10.41 -13.78 6.16
N GLN A 22 10.68 -14.67 7.13
CA GLN A 22 10.94 -16.10 6.86
C GLN A 22 9.73 -16.89 6.33
N TYR A 23 8.51 -16.41 6.57
CA TYR A 23 7.27 -17.08 6.19
C TYR A 23 6.55 -16.42 5.01
N ASN A 24 7.20 -15.48 4.32
CA ASN A 24 6.56 -14.80 3.21
C ASN A 24 6.44 -15.71 1.99
N ARG A 25 5.30 -15.62 1.30
CA ARG A 25 4.99 -16.43 0.10
C ARG A 25 5.94 -16.14 -1.06
N PHE A 26 6.44 -14.91 -1.16
CA PHE A 26 7.35 -14.47 -2.21
C PHE A 26 8.71 -14.10 -1.63
N GLU A 27 9.77 -14.43 -2.36
CA GLU A 27 11.11 -14.02 -2.02
C GLU A 27 11.36 -12.60 -2.54
N PHE A 28 11.70 -11.68 -1.64
CA PHE A 28 12.02 -10.30 -1.98
C PHE A 28 13.50 -10.04 -1.75
N VAL A 29 14.25 -9.87 -2.84
CA VAL A 29 15.66 -9.46 -2.81
C VAL A 29 15.74 -7.95 -3.04
N PHE A 30 16.33 -7.26 -2.08
CA PHE A 30 16.59 -5.83 -2.17
C PHE A 30 17.95 -5.58 -2.82
N GLU A 31 17.96 -4.85 -3.92
CA GLU A 31 19.12 -4.43 -4.68
C GLU A 31 19.30 -2.92 -4.49
N PRO A 32 20.45 -2.48 -3.94
CA PRO A 32 20.69 -1.06 -3.66
C PRO A 32 20.97 -0.25 -4.94
N VAL A 33 21.29 -0.92 -6.04
CA VAL A 33 21.57 -0.30 -7.34
C VAL A 33 20.43 -0.62 -8.31
N LEU A 34 19.95 0.41 -9.01
CA LEU A 34 18.96 0.26 -10.07
C LEU A 34 19.59 -0.45 -11.27
N VAL A 35 19.26 -1.73 -11.43
CA VAL A 35 19.70 -2.56 -12.57
C VAL A 35 18.48 -2.96 -13.39
N SER A 36 18.46 -2.58 -14.66
CA SER A 36 17.31 -2.75 -15.56
C SER A 36 16.84 -4.20 -15.70
N ASP A 37 17.72 -5.18 -15.60
CA ASP A 37 17.36 -6.58 -15.91
C ASP A 37 16.94 -7.38 -14.68
N ARG A 38 17.17 -6.84 -13.47
CA ARG A 38 16.89 -7.50 -12.18
C ARG A 38 15.83 -6.78 -11.33
N LEU A 39 15.20 -5.76 -11.90
CA LEU A 39 14.28 -4.90 -11.16
C LEU A 39 12.82 -5.34 -11.38
N ASP A 40 12.28 -6.13 -10.48
CA ASP A 40 10.87 -6.56 -10.59
C ASP A 40 9.87 -5.54 -10.02
N ILE A 41 10.28 -4.81 -8.99
CA ILE A 41 9.47 -3.80 -8.30
C ILE A 41 10.38 -2.64 -7.91
N LEU A 42 9.91 -1.41 -8.10
CA LEU A 42 10.57 -0.19 -7.65
C LEU A 42 9.77 0.46 -6.52
N ILE A 43 10.42 0.74 -5.38
CA ILE A 43 9.85 1.58 -4.33
C ILE A 43 10.45 2.98 -4.46
N VAL A 44 9.63 4.02 -4.50
CA VAL A 44 10.12 5.38 -4.77
C VAL A 44 9.46 6.42 -3.89
N ASP A 45 10.24 7.37 -3.36
CA ASP A 45 9.67 8.61 -2.83
C ASP A 45 9.55 9.65 -3.96
N PRO A 46 8.34 9.96 -4.45
CA PRO A 46 8.15 10.93 -5.53
C PRO A 46 8.44 12.37 -5.11
N ALA A 47 8.54 12.68 -3.81
CA ALA A 47 8.90 14.01 -3.33
C ALA A 47 10.42 14.25 -3.39
N SER A 48 11.21 13.19 -3.50
CA SER A 48 12.67 13.26 -3.59
C SER A 48 13.13 13.41 -5.04
N PRO A 49 14.11 14.29 -5.34
CA PRO A 49 14.64 14.45 -6.69
C PRO A 49 15.24 13.15 -7.24
N ASP A 50 15.79 12.31 -6.37
CA ASP A 50 16.33 10.99 -6.74
C ASP A 50 15.22 10.02 -7.14
N GLY A 51 14.05 10.15 -6.50
CA GLY A 51 12.87 9.37 -6.86
C GLY A 51 12.27 9.82 -8.20
N VAL A 52 12.21 11.13 -8.46
CA VAL A 52 11.78 11.64 -9.78
C VAL A 52 12.71 11.15 -10.89
N ARG A 53 14.04 11.20 -10.70
CA ARG A 53 15.00 10.67 -11.68
C ARG A 53 14.83 9.17 -11.92
N ALA A 54 14.52 8.41 -10.88
CA ALA A 54 14.26 6.97 -11.01
C ALA A 54 12.97 6.68 -11.77
N LEU A 55 11.93 7.50 -11.59
CA LEU A 55 10.68 7.41 -12.38
C LEU A 55 10.91 7.74 -13.85
N ASP A 56 11.67 8.79 -14.15
CA ASP A 56 12.03 9.15 -15.53
C ASP A 56 12.86 8.04 -16.20
N TRP A 57 13.85 7.49 -15.48
CA TRP A 57 14.64 6.35 -15.94
C TRP A 57 13.76 5.13 -16.20
N LEU A 58 12.79 4.85 -15.33
CA LEU A 58 11.86 3.74 -15.51
C LEU A 58 10.96 3.94 -16.73
N GLY A 59 10.52 5.18 -17.00
CA GLY A 59 9.75 5.54 -18.18
C GLY A 59 10.50 5.35 -19.50
N ALA A 60 11.84 5.33 -19.46
CA ALA A 60 12.69 5.06 -20.62
C ALA A 60 12.94 3.57 -20.87
N LEU A 61 12.46 2.66 -20.01
CA LEU A 61 12.62 1.22 -20.20
C LEU A 61 11.54 0.65 -21.13
N ASP A 62 11.92 -0.29 -21.99
CA ASP A 62 10.99 -1.03 -22.87
C ASP A 62 10.08 -2.03 -22.13
N ARG A 63 10.20 -2.13 -20.80
CA ARG A 63 9.40 -3.04 -19.97
C ARG A 63 8.67 -2.29 -18.86
N ARG A 64 7.47 -2.76 -18.53
CA ARG A 64 6.70 -2.22 -17.40
C ARG A 64 7.20 -2.83 -16.10
N VAL A 65 7.64 -1.97 -15.19
CA VAL A 65 7.98 -2.35 -13.82
C VAL A 65 6.95 -1.71 -12.88
N PRO A 66 6.30 -2.48 -12.00
CA PRO A 66 5.40 -1.93 -11.00
C PRO A 66 6.15 -0.99 -10.04
N VAL A 67 5.51 0.13 -9.75
CA VAL A 67 6.05 1.17 -8.85
C VAL A 67 5.18 1.29 -7.61
N VAL A 68 5.83 1.30 -6.45
CA VAL A 68 5.21 1.55 -5.14
C VAL A 68 5.70 2.89 -4.61
N HIS A 69 4.79 3.84 -4.46
CA HIS A 69 5.14 5.17 -3.96
C HIS A 69 5.21 5.13 -2.43
N ALA A 70 6.39 5.43 -1.88
CA ALA A 70 6.58 5.69 -0.47
C ALA A 70 6.25 7.17 -0.21
N VAL A 71 5.12 7.41 0.43
CA VAL A 71 4.62 8.76 0.70
C VAL A 71 4.73 9.09 2.17
N ALA A 72 5.07 10.35 2.48
CA ALA A 72 5.00 10.87 3.83
C ALA A 72 3.55 10.93 4.32
N ARG A 73 3.34 10.90 5.64
CA ARG A 73 2.00 11.01 6.23
C ARG A 73 1.29 12.30 5.81
N GLY A 74 0.11 12.15 5.24
CA GLY A 74 -0.73 13.28 4.80
C GLY A 74 -0.46 13.75 3.37
N ALA A 75 0.54 13.19 2.68
CA ALA A 75 0.69 13.38 1.25
C ALA A 75 -0.35 12.56 0.48
N THR A 76 -0.96 13.15 -0.54
CA THR A 76 -1.91 12.47 -1.41
C THR A 76 -1.14 11.58 -2.39
N GLY A 77 -1.15 10.27 -2.15
CA GLY A 77 -0.63 9.30 -3.10
C GLY A 77 -1.60 9.11 -4.26
N SER A 78 -1.28 9.62 -5.44
CA SER A 78 -2.06 9.37 -6.68
C SER A 78 -1.66 8.06 -7.37
N ALA A 79 -0.66 7.34 -6.83
CA ALA A 79 -0.15 6.12 -7.44
C ALA A 79 -1.05 4.91 -7.20
N ARG A 80 -1.02 3.98 -8.16
CA ARG A 80 -1.75 2.70 -8.09
C ARG A 80 -1.42 1.91 -6.82
N HIS A 81 -0.15 1.96 -6.40
CA HIS A 81 0.35 1.37 -5.17
C HIS A 81 1.10 2.42 -4.37
N ALA A 82 0.68 2.63 -3.13
CA ALA A 82 1.31 3.58 -2.22
C ALA A 82 1.41 3.00 -0.81
N LEU A 83 2.54 3.25 -0.15
CA LEU A 83 2.79 2.91 1.25
C LEU A 83 3.16 4.18 2.02
N SER A 84 2.77 4.24 3.29
CA SER A 84 3.19 5.33 4.17
C SER A 84 4.54 4.99 4.81
N ILE A 85 5.49 5.93 4.75
CA ILE A 85 6.83 5.74 5.35
C ILE A 85 6.73 5.38 6.84
N ASP A 86 5.86 6.07 7.59
CA ASP A 86 5.64 5.81 9.02
C ASP A 86 5.06 4.41 9.34
N ARG A 87 4.50 3.74 8.34
CA ARG A 87 3.85 2.43 8.48
C ARG A 87 4.54 1.35 7.64
N LEU A 88 5.77 1.60 7.21
CA LEU A 88 6.52 0.72 6.32
C LEU A 88 6.57 -0.71 6.85
N THR A 89 6.87 -0.92 8.13
CA THR A 89 6.93 -2.26 8.75
C THR A 89 5.65 -3.07 8.60
N LEU A 90 4.50 -2.41 8.69
CA LEU A 90 3.18 -3.05 8.64
C LEU A 90 2.65 -3.17 7.21
N GLN A 91 3.01 -2.23 6.34
CA GLN A 91 2.41 -2.10 5.01
C GLN A 91 3.27 -2.72 3.90
N LEU A 92 4.60 -2.81 4.08
CA LEU A 92 5.53 -3.22 3.04
C LEU A 92 5.17 -4.59 2.47
N LEU A 93 5.19 -5.64 3.28
CA LEU A 93 4.94 -7.00 2.79
C LEU A 93 3.52 -7.19 2.24
N PRO A 94 2.44 -6.73 2.90
CA PRO A 94 1.10 -6.83 2.33
C PRO A 94 0.95 -6.13 0.97
N ILE A 95 1.54 -4.95 0.79
CA ILE A 95 1.48 -4.22 -0.47
C ILE A 95 2.29 -4.92 -1.54
N LEU A 96 3.52 -5.34 -1.23
CA LEU A 96 4.38 -6.03 -2.19
C LEU A 96 3.77 -7.36 -2.65
N ASN A 97 3.21 -8.16 -1.73
CA ASN A 97 2.52 -9.40 -2.10
C ASN A 97 1.36 -9.12 -3.06
N ARG A 98 0.57 -8.06 -2.81
CA ARG A 98 -0.51 -7.65 -3.70
C ARG A 98 0.00 -7.18 -5.07
N VAL A 99 1.13 -6.47 -5.13
CA VAL A 99 1.77 -6.07 -6.40
C VAL A 99 2.18 -7.30 -7.20
N VAL A 100 2.83 -8.27 -6.55
CA VAL A 100 3.21 -9.53 -7.21
C VAL A 100 1.97 -10.24 -7.75
N GLU A 101 0.92 -10.38 -6.95
CA GLU A 101 -0.33 -11.04 -7.36
C GLU A 101 -1.04 -10.34 -8.51
N MET A 102 -1.08 -9.00 -8.51
CA MET A 102 -1.85 -8.22 -9.49
C MET A 102 -1.07 -7.89 -10.76
N GLU A 103 0.25 -7.77 -10.70
CA GLU A 103 1.06 -7.25 -11.82
C GLU A 103 2.09 -8.26 -12.34
N LEU A 104 2.60 -9.16 -11.50
CA LEU A 104 3.64 -10.12 -11.90
C LEU A 104 3.10 -11.53 -12.13
N LEU A 105 2.05 -11.93 -11.41
CA LEU A 105 1.38 -13.23 -11.56
C LEU A 105 0.11 -13.17 -12.40
N ALA A 106 -0.48 -11.97 -12.57
CA ALA A 106 -1.64 -11.83 -13.42
C ALA A 106 -1.24 -12.20 -14.86
N PRO A 107 -1.93 -13.14 -15.53
CA PRO A 107 -1.68 -13.40 -16.93
C PRO A 107 -1.89 -12.09 -17.67
N THR A 108 -0.92 -11.72 -18.51
CA THR A 108 -1.03 -10.62 -19.45
C THR A 108 -2.23 -10.92 -20.36
N ALA A 109 -3.42 -10.51 -19.93
CA ALA A 109 -4.57 -10.37 -20.78
C ALA A 109 -4.25 -9.18 -21.71
N GLN A 110 -3.47 -9.47 -22.74
CA GLN A 110 -3.54 -8.75 -23.99
C GLN A 110 -5.01 -8.76 -24.43
N ALA A 111 -5.74 -7.70 -24.13
CA ALA A 111 -6.89 -7.34 -24.93
C ALA A 111 -6.35 -6.42 -26.05
N PRO A 112 -6.27 -6.89 -27.30
CA PRO A 112 -6.01 -6.02 -28.42
C PRO A 112 -7.19 -5.05 -28.59
N GLU A 113 -6.88 -3.93 -29.23
CA GLU A 113 -7.74 -2.82 -29.61
C GLU A 113 -9.25 -3.11 -29.70
N LEU A 114 -10.06 -2.32 -29.00
CA LEU A 114 -11.32 -1.85 -29.55
C LEU A 114 -11.40 -0.32 -29.41
N ARG A 115 -10.80 0.38 -30.38
CA ARG A 115 -11.35 1.66 -30.81
C ARG A 115 -12.69 1.38 -31.49
N ALA A 116 -13.78 1.58 -30.76
CA ALA A 116 -15.08 1.84 -31.36
C ALA A 116 -15.98 2.61 -30.39
N GLY A 117 -16.44 3.79 -30.80
CA GLY A 117 -17.71 4.34 -30.35
C GLY A 117 -17.67 5.45 -29.32
N LEU A 118 -17.47 6.67 -29.80
CA LEU A 118 -18.11 7.85 -29.23
C LEU A 118 -19.64 7.68 -29.22
N ARG A 119 -20.28 7.92 -28.06
CA ARG A 119 -21.72 8.19 -27.75
C ARG A 119 -22.20 7.22 -26.66
N ALA A 120 -22.84 7.61 -25.57
CA ALA A 120 -23.47 8.86 -25.18
C ALA A 120 -23.62 8.87 -23.64
N ALA A 121 -23.73 10.05 -23.04
CA ALA A 121 -24.31 10.25 -21.70
C ALA A 121 -25.76 10.77 -21.84
N PRO A 122 -26.58 10.81 -20.78
CA PRO A 122 -26.87 9.83 -19.73
C PRO A 122 -28.39 9.48 -19.72
N PRO A 123 -28.92 8.76 -18.71
CA PRO A 123 -29.64 9.53 -17.68
C PRO A 123 -29.45 9.03 -16.24
N VAL A 124 -29.60 9.98 -15.32
CA VAL A 124 -29.75 9.82 -13.86
C VAL A 124 -31.18 9.36 -13.50
N VAL A 125 -31.32 8.47 -12.50
CA VAL A 125 -32.28 8.56 -11.37
C VAL A 125 -31.93 7.54 -10.26
N PRO A 126 -32.36 7.77 -8.99
CA PRO A 126 -31.63 7.41 -7.77
C PRO A 126 -32.13 6.12 -7.09
N GLY A 127 -31.28 5.52 -6.25
CA GLY A 127 -31.65 4.39 -5.38
C GLY A 127 -30.76 4.31 -4.15
N GLN A 128 -31.34 4.63 -2.99
CA GLN A 128 -30.78 4.38 -1.66
C GLN A 128 -30.60 2.87 -1.41
N GLY A 129 -29.58 2.50 -0.61
CA GLY A 129 -29.68 1.28 0.21
C GLY A 129 -28.42 0.43 0.32
N GLY A 130 -27.77 0.49 1.48
CA GLY A 130 -27.15 -0.69 2.09
C GLY A 130 -25.72 -1.01 1.69
N ALA A 131 -24.75 -0.32 2.29
CA ALA A 131 -23.41 -0.88 2.44
C ALA A 131 -23.51 -2.18 3.27
N ALA A 132 -23.52 -3.32 2.58
CA ALA A 132 -23.34 -4.62 3.17
C ALA A 132 -21.91 -4.73 3.71
N GLY A 133 -21.68 -4.19 4.90
CA GLY A 133 -20.54 -4.57 5.72
C GLY A 133 -20.60 -6.07 5.93
N SER A 134 -19.53 -6.77 5.50
CA SER A 134 -19.36 -8.19 5.76
C SER A 134 -19.60 -8.49 7.25
N PRO A 135 -20.15 -9.66 7.62
CA PRO A 135 -20.45 -10.00 9.01
C PRO A 135 -19.23 -9.82 9.94
N GLN A 136 -18.03 -10.09 9.43
CA GLN A 136 -16.75 -9.90 10.13
C GLN A 136 -16.47 -8.44 10.52
N THR A 137 -16.80 -7.46 9.67
CA THR A 137 -16.61 -6.03 10.00
C THR A 137 -17.61 -5.56 11.04
N ARG A 138 -18.84 -6.12 11.04
CA ARG A 138 -19.86 -5.80 12.05
C ARG A 138 -19.51 -6.36 13.43
N ASP A 139 -18.98 -7.58 13.49
CA ASP A 139 -18.51 -8.18 14.74
C ASP A 139 -17.31 -7.43 15.31
N PHE A 140 -16.33 -7.07 14.46
CA PHE A 140 -15.17 -6.28 14.89
C PHE A 140 -15.55 -4.91 15.49
N LEU A 141 -16.47 -4.19 14.85
CA LEU A 141 -16.95 -2.90 15.36
C LEU A 141 -17.72 -3.03 16.67
N ARG A 142 -18.44 -4.15 16.86
CA ARG A 142 -19.18 -4.43 18.10
C ARG A 142 -18.22 -4.82 19.24
N GLU A 143 -17.18 -5.59 18.95
CA GLU A 143 -16.11 -5.94 19.90
C GLU A 143 -15.34 -4.69 20.35
N ALA A 144 -14.95 -3.82 19.40
CA ALA A 144 -14.25 -2.58 19.68
C ALA A 144 -15.09 -1.62 20.54
N ALA A 145 -16.40 -1.51 20.27
CA ALA A 145 -17.31 -0.71 21.07
C ALA A 145 -17.50 -1.26 22.49
N ARG A 146 -17.38 -2.58 22.69
CA ARG A 146 -17.41 -3.19 24.04
C ARG A 146 -16.16 -2.84 24.82
N LEU A 147 -14.98 -3.03 24.22
CA LEU A 147 -13.69 -2.74 24.84
C LEU A 147 -13.53 -1.26 25.21
N SER A 148 -14.07 -0.34 24.39
CA SER A 148 -14.05 1.09 24.69
C SER A 148 -14.85 1.43 25.95
N ARG A 149 -16.06 0.85 26.12
CA ARG A 149 -16.89 1.07 27.30
C ARG A 149 -16.26 0.48 28.56
N GLU A 150 -15.64 -0.68 28.43
CA GLU A 150 -14.96 -1.36 29.54
C GLU A 150 -13.74 -0.55 30.02
N GLY A 151 -13.00 0.04 29.09
CA GLY A 151 -11.91 0.97 29.40
C GLY A 151 -12.38 2.26 30.09
N ASP A 152 -13.48 2.85 29.62
CA ASP A 152 -14.05 4.05 30.24
C ASP A 152 -14.57 3.77 31.66
N SER A 153 -15.26 2.65 31.88
CA SER A 153 -15.73 2.24 33.20
C SER A 153 -14.57 1.91 34.16
N ALA A 154 -13.49 1.27 33.67
CA ALA A 154 -12.29 1.02 34.48
C ALA A 154 -11.58 2.32 34.88
N ARG A 155 -11.57 3.31 33.97
CA ARG A 155 -10.96 4.62 34.21
C ARG A 155 -11.79 5.46 35.19
N GLU A 156 -13.10 5.39 35.10
CA GLU A 156 -14.03 6.04 36.04
C GLU A 156 -13.95 5.40 37.43
N ALA A 157 -13.89 4.06 37.52
CA ALA A 157 -13.70 3.34 38.79
C ALA A 157 -12.34 3.64 39.43
N ALA A 158 -11.26 3.74 38.64
CA ALA A 158 -9.95 4.15 39.14
C ALA A 158 -9.93 5.60 39.62
N MET A 159 -10.72 6.48 39.00
CA MET A 159 -10.85 7.88 39.41
C MET A 159 -11.67 8.03 40.70
N LEU A 160 -12.72 7.22 40.88
CA LEU A 160 -13.51 7.15 42.13
C LEU A 160 -12.71 6.52 43.28
N ALA A 161 -11.85 5.54 43.02
CA ALA A 161 -10.98 4.92 44.01
C ALA A 161 -9.79 5.82 44.44
N ALA A 162 -9.49 6.86 43.65
CA ALA A 162 -8.41 7.82 43.91
C ALA A 162 -8.89 9.14 44.54
N ALA A 163 -10.19 9.29 44.79
CA ALA A 163 -10.74 10.40 45.56
C ALA A 163 -10.72 10.05 47.07
N PRO A 164 -10.11 10.87 47.93
CA PRO A 164 -9.99 10.62 49.38
C PRO A 164 -11.30 10.77 50.15
#